data_AF-A0A0C9VWX3-F1
#
_entry.id   AF-A0A0C9VWX3-F1
#
_cell.length_a   1.000
_cell.length_b   1.000
_cell.length_c   1.000
_cell.angle_alpha   90.00
_cell.angle_beta   90.00
_cell.angle_gamma   90.00
#
_symmetry.space_group_name_H-M   'P 1'
#
loop_
_entity.id
_entity.type
_entity.pdbx_description
1 polymer ?
#
loop_
_entity_poly.entity_id
_entity_poly.type
_entity_poly.pdbx_seq_one_letter_code
_entity_poly.pdbx_strand_id
1 'polypeptide(L)' 'LIFLPPYSLDYNPIEQAFSAIKAYLRRHSEDRSLTIIGQACWSITPEKAAGFFRASGYI' A
#
# COMPACT_ATOMS: atom_id res chain seq x y z
N LEU A 1 -3.70 19.48 -5.94
CA LEU A 1 -4.01 18.32 -6.79
C LEU A 1 -2.83 18.06 -7.70
N ILE A 2 -2.31 16.83 -7.74
CA ILE A 2 -1.32 16.41 -8.74
C ILE A 2 -2.08 15.71 -9.86
N PHE A 3 -1.85 16.10 -11.11
CA PHE A 3 -2.46 15.45 -12.26
C PHE A 3 -1.81 14.08 -12.47
N LEU A 4 -2.62 13.01 -12.44
CA LEU A 4 -2.18 11.68 -12.84
C LEU A 4 -2.72 11.41 -14.25
N PRO A 5 -1.87 11.17 -15.26
CA PRO A 5 -2.33 10.75 -16.57
C PRO A 5 -3.09 9.40 -16.46
N PRO A 6 -4.06 9.13 -17.35
CA PRO A 6 -4.71 7.82 -17.39
C PRO A 6 -3.70 6.68 -17.44
N TYR A 7 -3.99 5.56 -16.75
CA TYR A 7 -3.15 4.35 -16.70
C TYR A 7 -1.74 4.54 -16.10
N SER A 8 -1.50 5.63 -15.37
CA SER A 8 -0.23 5.91 -14.67
C SER A 8 -0.12 5.17 -13.34
N LEU A 9 -0.38 3.86 -13.36
CA LEU A 9 -0.45 3.02 -12.16
C LEU A 9 0.87 3.04 -11.36
N ASP A 10 2.00 3.07 -12.08
CA ASP A 10 3.36 3.12 -11.50
C ASP A 10 3.66 4.43 -10.77
N TYR A 11 2.94 5.51 -11.10
CA TYR A 11 3.08 6.82 -10.46
C TYR A 11 2.13 6.98 -9.27
N ASN A 12 1.37 5.95 -8.87
CA ASN A 12 0.45 6.06 -7.76
C ASN A 12 0.92 5.22 -6.54
N PRO A 13 1.39 5.85 -5.45
CA PRO A 13 1.92 5.13 -4.28
C PRO A 13 0.87 4.26 -3.58
N ILE A 14 -0.42 4.52 -3.80
CA ILE A 14 -1.50 3.71 -3.22
C ILE A 14 -1.46 2.26 -3.75
N GLU A 15 -0.95 2.03 -4.96
CA GLU A 15 -0.86 0.71 -5.56
C GLU A 15 0.13 -0.18 -4.80
N GLN A 16 1.27 0.39 -4.40
CA GLN A 16 2.24 -0.29 -3.56
C GLN A 16 1.69 -0.54 -2.15
N ALA A 17 0.96 0.43 -1.58
CA ALA A 17 0.28 0.25 -0.30
C ALA A 17 -0.75 -0.89 -0.34
N PHE A 18 -1.61 -0.95 -1.37
CA PHE A 18 -2.55 -2.06 -1.55
C PHE A 18 -1.85 -3.40 -1.81
N SER A 19 -0.73 -3.40 -2.52
CA SER A 19 0.09 -4.61 -2.70
C SER A 19 0.60 -5.13 -1.36
N ALA A 20 1.12 -4.25 -0.50
CA ALA A 20 1.57 -4.60 0.85
C ALA A 20 0.43 -5.12 1.74
N ILE A 21 -0.74 -4.49 1.70
CA ILE A 21 -1.94 -4.95 2.43
C ILE A 21 -2.34 -6.35 1.95
N LYS A 22 -2.45 -6.57 0.63
CA LYS A 22 -2.78 -7.89 0.06
C LYS A 22 -1.76 -8.96 0.47
N ALA A 23 -0.47 -8.62 0.47
CA ALA A 23 0.59 -9.54 0.89
C ALA A 23 0.46 -9.89 2.39
N TYR A 24 0.16 -8.91 3.25
CA TYR A 24 -0.08 -9.14 4.67
C TYR A 24 -1.27 -10.07 4.88
N LEU A 25 -2.40 -9.80 4.23
CA LEU A 25 -3.62 -10.61 4.33
C LEU A 25 -3.39 -12.05 3.85
N ARG A 26 -2.68 -12.25 2.74
CA ARG A 26 -2.31 -13.58 2.25
C ARG A 26 -1.45 -14.36 3.24
N ARG A 27 -0.58 -13.68 3.97
CA ARG A 27 0.26 -14.31 5.00
C ARG A 27 -0.51 -14.71 6.25
N HIS A 28 -1.63 -14.05 6.51
CA HIS A 28 -2.51 -14.29 7.66
C HIS A 28 -3.88 -14.81 7.21
N SER A 29 -3.92 -15.64 6.15
CA SER A 29 -5.16 -16.10 5.50
C SER A 29 -6.10 -16.87 6.42
N GLU A 30 -5.58 -17.42 7.52
CA GLU A 30 -6.37 -18.12 8.53
C GLU A 30 -7.21 -17.17 9.39
N ASP A 31 -6.81 -15.90 9.51
CA ASP A 31 -7.57 -14.89 10.27
C ASP A 31 -8.69 -14.29 9.40
N ARG A 32 -9.93 -14.61 9.75
CA ARG A 32 -11.14 -14.13 9.08
C ARG A 32 -11.78 -12.92 9.76
N SER A 33 -11.16 -12.39 10.82
CA SER A 33 -11.66 -11.21 11.52
C SER A 33 -11.52 -9.97 10.65
N LEU A 34 -12.49 -9.06 10.70
CA LEU A 34 -12.35 -7.75 10.05
C LEU A 34 -11.19 -6.92 10.62
N THR A 35 -10.73 -7.23 11.84
CA THR A 35 -9.60 -6.55 12.47
C THR A 35 -8.29 -6.75 11.72
N ILE A 36 -8.13 -7.86 10.97
CA ILE A 36 -6.93 -8.15 10.20
C ILE A 36 -6.67 -7.10 9.12
N ILE A 37 -7.72 -6.47 8.58
CA ILE A 37 -7.60 -5.38 7.61
C ILE A 37 -6.97 -4.16 8.28
N GLY A 38 -7.42 -3.82 9.50
CA GLY A 38 -6.83 -2.74 10.28
C GLY A 38 -5.36 -3.00 10.58
N GLN A 39 -5.01 -4.22 11.01
CA GLN A 39 -3.63 -4.63 11.26
C GLN A 39 -2.76 -4.57 9.99
N ALA A 40 -3.31 -4.97 8.83
CA ALA A 40 -2.64 -4.85 7.55
C ALA A 40 -2.31 -3.39 7.21
N CYS A 41 -3.25 -2.48 7.43
CA CYS A 41 -3.02 -1.03 7.27
C CYS A 41 -1.94 -0.53 8.24
N TRP A 42 -2.01 -0.90 9.52
CA TRP A 42 -1.01 -0.53 10.53
C TRP A 42 0.39 -1.12 10.26
N SER A 43 0.49 -2.18 9.46
CA SER A 43 1.78 -2.75 9.06
C SER A 43 2.59 -1.87 8.10
N ILE A 44 1.95 -0.83 7.53
CA ILE A 44 2.60 0.18 6.70
C ILE A 44 3.19 1.25 7.63
N THR A 45 4.49 1.18 7.87
CA THR A 45 5.22 2.17 8.67
C THR A 45 5.49 3.44 7.85
N PRO A 46 5.83 4.57 8.51
CA PRO A 46 6.23 5.79 7.82
C PRO A 46 7.38 5.58 6.82
N GLU A 47 8.33 4.71 7.13
CA GLU A 47 9.47 4.40 6.27
C GLU A 47 9.02 3.65 5.01
N LYS A 48 8.08 2.71 5.13
CA LYS A 48 7.48 2.04 3.97
C LYS A 48 6.70 3.02 3.11
N ALA A 49 5.89 3.88 3.73
CA ALA A 49 5.14 4.90 3.03
C ALA A 49 6.08 5.81 2.22
N ALA A 50 7.16 6.32 2.84
CA ALA A 50 8.18 7.10 2.15
C ALA A 50 8.80 6.33 0.97
N GLY A 51 9.06 5.03 1.14
CA GLY A 51 9.50 4.15 0.06
C GLY A 51 8.54 4.12 -1.12
N PHE A 52 7.22 4.05 -0.87
CA PHE A 52 6.20 4.04 -1.92
C PHE A 52 6.17 5.37 -2.70
N PHE A 53 6.26 6.50 -1.99
CA PHE A 53 6.34 7.83 -2.63
C PHE A 53 7.61 7.98 -3.48
N ARG A 54 8.77 7.53 -2.98
CA ARG A 54 10.03 7.53 -3.73
C ARG A 54 9.94 6.66 -4.99
N ALA A 55 9.43 5.44 -4.85
CA ALA A 55 9.26 4.52 -5.98
C ALA A 55 8.26 5.05 -7.03
N SER A 56 7.36 5.95 -6.64
CA SER A 56 6.40 6.61 -7.54
C SER A 56 6.92 7.97 -8.07
N GLY A 57 8.15 8.36 -7.74
CA GLY A 57 8.80 9.58 -8.26
C GLY A 57 8.44 10.89 -7.55
N TYR A 58 7.89 10.85 -6.34
CA TYR A 58 7.46 12.06 -5.61
C TYR A 58 8.52 12.66 -4.69
N ILE A 59 9.50 11.87 -4.22
CA ILE A 59 10.57 12.29 -3.29
C ILE A 59 11.89 11.59 -3.59
#